data_AF-A0A1J4XUG3-F1
#
_entry.id   AF-A0A1J4XUG3-F1
#
_cell.length_a   1.000
_cell.length_b   1.000
_cell.length_c   1.000
_cell.angle_alpha   90.00
_cell.angle_beta   90.00
_cell.angle_gamma   90.00
#
_symmetry.space_group_name_H-M   'P 1'
#
loop_
_entity.id
_entity.type
_entity.pdbx_description
1 polymer ?
#
loop_
_entity_poly.entity_id
_entity_poly.type
_entity_poly.pdbx_seq_one_letter_code
_entity_poly.pdbx_strand_id
1 'polypeptide(L)'
;MKGLLSPTRLGRKGLAYTTIALILVTAMALLMRNHAGRELLENPAEARVRSMDQFITDLHQDAPRATGIIAYRAFLAMDDEMANASAYFSSPSVAMQEALLNGTLHGHTSSLLVNSTLTGYLSRVQELTSDIGILTALAVSNISLSQESPWHVRVSYLLTVNLTDARGVARWDYTEVIVASIPIVGLRDPLHTVGTKGLVPAFIQPHNGSALVNGLDTTELQRLINNSQYLESANAPSFLDRLSGNLTSSEQGIQTIVNIGALLDQGVTIHDASRVDYLYFDNESMGAMGSLACNFANTSLPWLALDIAHLDDFELTGLNYTSCG
;
A
#
# COMPACT_ATOMS: atom_id res chain seq x y z
N MET A 1 -77.01 60.26 40.34
CA MET A 1 -76.15 60.07 39.16
C MET A 1 -75.12 59.00 39.51
N LYS A 2 -75.40 57.70 39.29
CA LYS A 2 -75.12 56.89 38.09
C LYS A 2 -73.66 56.98 37.61
N GLY A 3 -72.92 55.89 37.84
CA GLY A 3 -71.59 55.62 37.29
C GLY A 3 -71.19 54.16 37.54
N LEU A 4 -71.96 53.22 36.97
CA LEU A 4 -71.66 51.79 36.95
C LEU A 4 -70.35 51.55 36.18
N LEU A 5 -69.34 51.01 36.85
CA LEU A 5 -68.11 50.53 36.24
C LEU A 5 -68.43 49.32 35.36
N SER A 6 -68.23 49.51 34.05
CA SER A 6 -68.28 48.50 33.01
C SER A 6 -67.31 47.36 33.32
N PRO A 7 -67.74 46.08 33.28
CA PRO A 7 -66.81 44.96 33.35
C PRO A 7 -65.95 44.99 32.10
N THR A 8 -64.68 45.35 32.28
CA THR A 8 -63.65 45.27 31.26
C THR A 8 -63.72 43.88 30.62
N ARG A 9 -64.10 43.83 29.34
CA ARG A 9 -63.92 42.66 28.48
C ARG A 9 -62.45 42.29 28.54
N LEU A 10 -62.07 41.36 29.41
CA LEU A 10 -60.78 40.67 29.29
C LEU A 10 -60.71 40.16 27.85
N GLY A 11 -59.76 40.69 27.09
CA GLY A 11 -59.63 40.38 25.68
C GLY A 11 -59.47 38.88 25.53
N ARG A 12 -60.43 38.21 24.88
CA ARG A 12 -60.35 36.77 24.56
C ARG A 12 -59.02 36.39 23.87
N LYS A 13 -58.37 37.36 23.23
CA LYS A 13 -57.03 37.25 22.63
C LYS A 13 -55.92 37.07 23.68
N GLY A 14 -56.01 37.73 24.83
CA GLY A 14 -55.02 37.61 25.92
C GLY A 14 -54.97 36.20 26.52
N LEU A 15 -56.14 35.57 26.74
CA LEU A 15 -56.24 34.19 27.21
C LEU A 15 -55.64 33.17 26.23
N ALA A 16 -55.77 33.42 24.92
CA ALA A 16 -55.17 32.56 23.91
C ALA A 16 -53.63 32.62 23.95
N TYR A 17 -53.05 33.82 24.07
CA TYR A 17 -51.60 34.00 24.16
C TYR A 17 -51.00 33.40 25.43
N THR A 18 -51.65 33.54 26.59
CA THR A 18 -51.17 32.93 27.84
C THR A 18 -51.23 31.41 27.80
N THR A 19 -52.24 30.84 27.14
CA THR A 19 -52.36 29.38 26.96
C THR A 19 -51.26 28.84 26.04
N ILE A 20 -50.99 29.51 24.92
CA ILE A 20 -49.89 29.14 24.01
C ILE A 20 -48.54 29.23 24.71
N ALA A 21 -48.30 30.31 25.45
CA ALA A 21 -47.07 30.47 26.23
C ALA A 21 -46.89 29.36 27.28
N LEU A 22 -47.97 28.98 27.98
CA LEU A 22 -47.93 27.91 28.96
C LEU A 22 -47.62 26.55 28.30
N ILE A 23 -48.21 26.27 27.14
CA ILE A 23 -47.94 25.05 26.37
C ILE A 23 -46.47 25.01 25.95
N LEU A 24 -45.93 26.12 25.44
CA LEU A 24 -44.52 26.20 25.03
C LEU A 24 -43.55 26.03 26.20
N VAL A 25 -43.81 26.67 27.34
CA VAL A 25 -42.99 26.50 28.55
C VAL A 25 -43.04 25.06 29.06
N THR A 26 -44.21 24.42 29.03
CA THR A 26 -44.38 23.02 29.44
C THR A 26 -43.65 22.07 28.49
N ALA A 27 -43.78 22.29 27.18
CA ALA A 27 -43.05 21.52 26.17
C ALA A 27 -41.53 21.67 26.34
N MET A 28 -41.05 22.89 26.60
CA MET A 28 -39.63 23.15 26.83
C MET A 28 -39.14 22.50 28.13
N ALA A 29 -39.93 22.54 29.21
CA ALA A 29 -39.61 21.84 30.46
C ALA A 29 -39.57 20.31 30.27
N LEU A 30 -40.45 19.75 29.46
CA LEU A 30 -40.43 18.32 29.10
C LEU A 30 -39.20 17.95 28.27
N LEU A 31 -38.82 18.77 27.30
CA LEU A 31 -37.60 18.57 26.51
C LEU A 31 -36.35 18.65 27.39
N MET A 32 -36.26 19.64 28.28
CA MET A 32 -35.16 19.77 29.24
C MET A 32 -35.10 18.58 30.20
N ARG A 33 -36.24 18.10 30.70
CA ARG A 33 -36.29 16.91 31.58
C ARG A 33 -35.85 15.65 30.86
N ASN A 34 -36.25 15.47 29.60
CA ASN A 34 -35.85 14.33 28.79
C ASN A 34 -34.37 14.37 28.38
N HIS A 35 -33.80 15.58 28.20
CA HIS A 35 -32.39 15.75 27.89
C HIS A 35 -31.52 15.54 29.14
N ALA A 36 -31.87 16.18 30.26
CA ALA A 36 -31.17 16.02 31.55
C ALA A 36 -31.27 14.57 32.08
N GLY A 37 -32.40 13.89 31.86
CA GLY A 37 -32.57 12.48 32.22
C GLY A 37 -31.71 11.52 31.39
N ARG A 38 -31.27 11.91 30.19
CA ARG A 38 -30.34 11.11 29.37
C ARG A 38 -28.88 11.32 29.78
N GLU A 39 -28.49 12.55 30.13
CA GLU A 39 -27.12 12.85 30.62
C GLU A 39 -26.87 12.32 32.05
N LEU A 40 -27.89 12.22 32.91
CA LEU A 40 -27.75 11.71 34.28
C LEU A 40 -27.75 10.17 34.39
N LEU A 41 -28.09 9.44 33.32
CA LEU A 41 -28.22 7.98 33.33
C LEU A 41 -27.12 7.24 32.59
N GLU A 42 -26.26 7.91 31.82
CA GLU A 42 -25.03 7.26 31.37
C GLU A 42 -24.10 7.13 32.58
N ASN A 43 -24.01 5.91 33.10
CA ASN A 43 -23.05 5.56 34.11
C ASN A 43 -21.66 5.96 33.58
N PRO A 44 -20.89 6.83 34.27
CA PRO A 44 -19.60 7.29 33.77
C PRO A 44 -18.61 6.13 33.51
N ALA A 45 -18.84 4.97 34.13
CA ALA A 45 -18.14 3.73 33.80
C ALA A 45 -18.50 3.20 32.40
N GLU A 46 -19.78 3.20 32.04
CA GLU A 46 -20.26 2.77 30.72
C GLU A 46 -19.75 3.68 29.60
N ALA A 47 -19.79 5.00 29.80
CA ALA A 47 -19.26 5.95 28.84
C ALA A 47 -17.76 5.71 28.56
N ARG A 48 -16.95 5.43 29.60
CA ARG A 48 -15.52 5.09 29.47
C ARG A 48 -15.29 3.78 28.74
N VAL A 49 -16.04 2.74 29.10
CA VAL A 49 -15.99 1.44 28.44
C VAL A 49 -16.30 1.61 26.94
N ARG A 50 -17.33 2.38 26.61
CA ARG A 50 -17.71 2.69 25.22
C ARG A 50 -16.63 3.46 24.47
N SER A 51 -15.98 4.45 25.10
CA SER A 51 -14.86 5.17 24.48
C SER A 51 -13.66 4.27 24.21
N MET A 52 -13.32 3.36 25.14
CA MET A 52 -12.23 2.40 24.94
C MET A 52 -12.56 1.38 23.84
N ASP A 53 -13.80 0.90 23.79
CA ASP A 53 -14.28 -0.03 22.75
C ASP A 53 -14.24 0.62 21.35
N GLN A 54 -14.67 1.89 21.25
CA GLN A 54 -14.54 2.65 20.02
C GLN A 54 -13.08 2.83 19.61
N PHE A 55 -12.19 3.15 20.56
CA PHE A 55 -10.76 3.27 20.28
C PHE A 55 -10.15 1.97 19.74
N ILE A 56 -10.50 0.82 20.33
CA ILE A 56 -10.05 -0.50 19.85
C ILE A 56 -10.52 -0.74 18.41
N THR A 57 -11.80 -0.43 18.14
CA THR A 57 -12.38 -0.56 16.80
C THR A 57 -11.64 0.32 15.80
N ASP A 58 -11.35 1.57 16.17
CA ASP A 58 -10.62 2.51 15.31
C ASP A 58 -9.17 2.05 15.08
N LEU A 59 -8.49 1.57 16.12
CA LEU A 59 -7.13 1.02 16.04
C LEU A 59 -7.07 -0.18 15.09
N HIS A 60 -8.01 -1.12 15.20
CA HIS A 60 -8.11 -2.28 14.31
C HIS A 60 -8.31 -1.87 12.84
N GLN A 61 -9.12 -0.84 12.59
CA GLN A 61 -9.37 -0.36 11.22
C GLN A 61 -8.21 0.44 10.63
N ASP A 62 -7.48 1.18 11.47
CA ASP A 62 -6.43 2.09 11.03
C ASP A 62 -5.04 1.42 10.95
N ALA A 63 -4.73 0.46 11.83
CA ALA A 63 -3.42 -0.19 11.86
C ALA A 63 -3.02 -0.83 10.52
N PRO A 64 -3.89 -1.55 9.78
CA PRO A 64 -3.58 -2.04 8.43
C PRO A 64 -3.26 -0.91 7.44
N ARG A 65 -3.98 0.22 7.52
CA ARG A 65 -3.79 1.37 6.61
C ARG A 65 -2.48 2.08 6.89
N ALA A 66 -2.19 2.35 8.16
CA ALA A 66 -0.92 2.92 8.61
C ALA A 66 0.25 2.03 8.17
N THR A 67 0.11 0.72 8.37
CA THR A 67 1.10 -0.28 7.93
C THR A 67 1.32 -0.22 6.41
N GLY A 68 0.25 -0.17 5.61
CA GLY A 68 0.36 -0.07 4.16
C GLY A 68 1.12 1.18 3.70
N ILE A 69 0.86 2.34 4.31
CA ILE A 69 1.55 3.60 3.99
C ILE A 69 3.04 3.53 4.37
N ILE A 70 3.33 3.04 5.58
CA ILE A 70 4.70 2.92 6.10
C ILE A 70 5.50 1.91 5.25
N ALA A 71 4.91 0.75 4.94
CA ALA A 71 5.56 -0.27 4.12
C ALA A 71 5.80 0.19 2.68
N TYR A 72 4.85 0.92 2.07
CA TYR A 72 5.07 1.52 0.75
C TYR A 72 6.24 2.51 0.76
N ARG A 73 6.34 3.37 1.79
CA ARG A 73 7.50 4.26 1.97
C ARG A 73 8.81 3.49 2.22
N ALA A 74 8.76 2.37 2.94
CA ALA A 74 9.89 1.48 3.13
C ALA A 74 10.39 0.90 1.81
N PHE A 75 9.49 0.48 0.90
CA PHE A 75 9.91 0.06 -0.44
C PHE A 75 10.58 1.18 -1.25
N LEU A 76 10.05 2.40 -1.21
CA LEU A 76 10.68 3.55 -1.87
C LEU A 76 12.07 3.83 -1.30
N ALA A 77 12.25 3.71 0.02
CA ALA A 77 13.55 3.87 0.67
C ALA A 77 14.52 2.75 0.29
N MET A 78 14.05 1.51 0.24
CA MET A 78 14.85 0.35 -0.18
C MET A 78 15.32 0.52 -1.62
N ASP A 79 14.45 0.96 -2.50
CA ASP A 79 14.77 1.23 -3.90
C ASP A 79 15.75 2.41 -4.07
N ASP A 80 15.62 3.50 -3.29
CA ASP A 80 16.61 4.58 -3.26
C ASP A 80 18.01 4.09 -2.82
N GLU A 81 18.06 3.25 -1.78
CA GLU A 81 19.30 2.62 -1.32
C GLU A 81 19.92 1.72 -2.41
N MET A 82 19.11 0.90 -3.09
CA MET A 82 19.58 0.04 -4.18
C MET A 82 20.12 0.85 -5.36
N ALA A 83 19.47 1.96 -5.71
CA ALA A 83 19.95 2.85 -6.76
C ALA A 83 21.31 3.47 -6.40
N ASN A 84 21.47 3.93 -5.16
CA ASN A 84 22.70 4.55 -4.66
C ASN A 84 23.84 3.55 -4.51
N ALA A 85 23.57 2.36 -3.97
CA ALA A 85 24.56 1.31 -3.77
C ALA A 85 24.85 0.50 -5.05
N SER A 86 23.96 0.54 -6.04
CA SER A 86 23.97 -0.35 -7.21
C SER A 86 24.09 -1.82 -6.82
N ALA A 87 23.37 -2.24 -5.77
CA ALA A 87 23.46 -3.57 -5.19
C ALA A 87 22.08 -4.06 -4.68
N TYR A 88 21.89 -5.37 -4.68
CA TYR A 88 20.71 -6.03 -4.13
C TYR A 88 20.80 -6.21 -2.61
N PHE A 89 19.66 -6.39 -1.95
CA PHE A 89 19.61 -6.71 -0.52
C PHE A 89 19.88 -8.20 -0.28
N SER A 90 20.82 -8.52 0.61
CA SER A 90 21.06 -9.93 1.00
C SER A 90 19.84 -10.57 1.69
N SER A 91 19.02 -9.76 2.37
CA SER A 91 17.75 -10.21 2.96
C SER A 91 16.73 -9.06 2.95
N PRO A 92 15.86 -9.01 1.93
CA PRO A 92 14.82 -7.98 1.82
C PRO A 92 13.89 -7.93 3.05
N SER A 93 13.60 -9.08 3.66
CA SER A 93 12.76 -9.15 4.87
C SER A 93 13.39 -8.47 6.07
N VAL A 94 14.71 -8.64 6.28
CA VAL A 94 15.43 -7.98 7.39
C VAL A 94 15.55 -6.48 7.14
N ALA A 95 15.86 -6.06 5.91
CA ALA A 95 15.91 -4.65 5.54
C ALA A 95 14.54 -3.97 5.72
N MET A 96 13.46 -4.63 5.31
CA MET A 96 12.09 -4.16 5.52
C MET A 96 11.76 -4.05 7.02
N GLN A 97 12.12 -5.04 7.83
CA GLN A 97 11.91 -4.99 9.27
C GLN A 97 12.63 -3.81 9.92
N GLU A 98 13.89 -3.57 9.53
CA GLU A 98 14.68 -2.42 9.98
C GLU A 98 14.00 -1.10 9.59
N ALA A 99 13.58 -0.96 8.33
CA ALA A 99 12.91 0.21 7.81
C ALA A 99 11.59 0.51 8.55
N LEU A 100 10.77 -0.52 8.77
CA LEU A 100 9.48 -0.39 9.45
C LEU A 100 9.61 0.00 10.92
N LEU A 101 10.63 -0.51 11.63
CA LEU A 101 10.78 -0.27 13.07
C LEU A 101 11.63 0.97 13.37
N ASN A 102 12.72 1.17 12.64
CA ASN A 102 13.74 2.15 12.97
C ASN A 102 13.78 3.32 11.98
N GLY A 103 13.20 3.17 10.78
CA GLY A 103 13.31 4.17 9.73
C GLY A 103 14.72 4.21 9.12
N THR A 104 15.46 3.11 9.24
CA THR A 104 16.84 2.97 8.78
C THR A 104 16.97 1.79 7.81
N LEU A 105 18.00 1.85 6.96
CA LEU A 105 18.44 0.76 6.09
C LEU A 105 19.95 0.60 6.29
N HIS A 106 20.41 -0.60 6.64
CA HIS A 106 21.82 -0.87 6.96
C HIS A 106 22.39 0.04 8.07
N GLY A 107 21.54 0.46 9.02
CA GLY A 107 21.88 1.39 10.10
C GLY A 107 21.89 2.87 9.70
N HIS A 108 21.63 3.20 8.43
CA HIS A 108 21.57 4.57 7.94
C HIS A 108 20.13 5.07 7.87
N THR A 109 19.89 6.27 8.39
CA THR A 109 18.55 6.90 8.39
C THR A 109 18.14 7.30 6.98
N SER A 110 16.96 6.86 6.54
CA SER A 110 16.39 7.28 5.26
C SER A 110 15.51 8.52 5.44
N SER A 111 15.70 9.52 4.58
CA SER A 111 14.88 10.74 4.56
C SER A 111 13.41 10.45 4.22
N LEU A 112 13.15 9.39 3.46
CA LEU A 112 11.81 8.93 3.07
C LEU A 112 11.04 8.30 4.24
N LEU A 113 11.74 7.89 5.30
CA LEU A 113 11.17 7.21 6.47
C LEU A 113 11.05 8.08 7.70
N VAL A 114 11.47 9.35 7.62
CA VAL A 114 11.34 10.29 8.74
C VAL A 114 9.87 10.38 9.16
N ASN A 115 9.61 10.18 10.46
CA ASN A 115 8.27 10.14 11.06
C ASN A 115 7.30 9.09 10.50
N SER A 116 7.83 8.09 9.78
CA SER A 116 7.07 7.09 9.02
C SER A 116 7.49 5.68 9.40
N THR A 117 7.50 5.38 10.70
CA THR A 117 7.81 4.05 11.26
C THR A 117 6.61 3.52 12.04
N LEU A 118 6.51 2.19 12.20
CA LEU A 118 5.48 1.55 13.03
C LEU A 118 5.61 1.98 14.49
N THR A 119 6.84 2.05 14.99
CA THR A 119 7.14 2.54 16.35
C THR A 119 6.66 3.98 16.53
N GLY A 120 6.94 4.87 15.58
CA GLY A 120 6.50 6.25 15.61
C GLY A 120 4.98 6.41 15.49
N TYR A 121 4.32 5.58 14.68
CA TYR A 121 2.85 5.51 14.63
C TYR A 121 2.27 5.14 16.00
N LEU A 122 2.74 4.05 16.60
CA LEU A 122 2.23 3.58 17.89
C LEU A 122 2.51 4.57 19.02
N SER A 123 3.67 5.23 19.04
CA SER A 123 3.94 6.29 20.03
C SER A 123 2.96 7.46 19.92
N ARG A 124 2.58 7.87 18.71
CA ARG A 124 1.55 8.91 18.51
C ARG A 124 0.17 8.44 18.97
N VAL A 125 -0.19 7.18 18.71
CA VAL A 125 -1.44 6.60 19.22
C VAL A 125 -1.45 6.61 20.75
N GLN A 126 -0.35 6.22 21.39
CA GLN A 126 -0.22 6.23 22.85
C GLN A 126 -0.36 7.64 23.42
N GLU A 127 0.27 8.65 22.81
CA GLU A 127 0.14 10.05 23.20
C GLU A 127 -1.32 10.52 23.14
N LEU A 128 -2.01 10.28 22.03
CA LEU A 128 -3.43 10.63 21.85
C LEU A 128 -4.34 9.96 22.88
N THR A 129 -4.08 8.70 23.21
CA THR A 129 -4.88 7.98 24.23
C THR A 129 -4.64 8.48 25.64
N SER A 130 -3.41 8.91 25.96
CA SER A 130 -3.06 9.47 27.26
C SER A 130 -3.86 10.75 27.53
N ASP A 131 -4.06 11.59 26.52
CA ASP A 131 -4.82 12.84 26.62
C ASP A 131 -6.29 12.63 27.01
N ILE A 132 -6.86 11.47 26.67
CA ILE A 132 -8.24 11.09 27.03
C ILE A 132 -8.31 10.17 28.26
N GLY A 133 -7.19 9.96 28.95
CA GLY A 133 -7.12 9.17 30.19
C GLY A 133 -7.15 7.67 29.99
N ILE A 134 -6.68 7.18 28.83
CA ILE A 134 -6.48 5.76 28.54
C ILE A 134 -4.97 5.49 28.56
N LEU A 135 -4.52 4.62 29.46
CA LEU A 135 -3.14 4.17 29.54
C LEU A 135 -2.94 3.03 28.53
N THR A 136 -2.09 3.27 27.53
CA THR A 136 -1.93 2.38 26.37
C THR A 136 -0.49 1.91 26.25
N ALA A 137 -0.29 0.60 26.22
CA ALA A 137 0.98 -0.04 25.87
C ALA A 137 0.79 -0.88 24.61
N LEU A 138 1.46 -0.48 23.53
CA LEU A 138 1.41 -1.13 22.22
C LEU A 138 2.81 -1.65 21.88
N ALA A 139 2.90 -2.88 21.40
CA ALA A 139 4.16 -3.48 20.98
C ALA A 139 4.00 -4.27 19.68
N VAL A 140 5.00 -4.18 18.80
CA VAL A 140 5.07 -4.93 17.54
C VAL A 140 6.09 -6.04 17.66
N SER A 141 5.74 -7.21 17.15
CA SER A 141 6.66 -8.34 17.03
C SER A 141 6.36 -9.15 15.77
N ASN A 142 7.25 -10.08 15.41
CA ASN A 142 7.07 -11.05 14.32
C ASN A 142 6.66 -10.39 12.98
N ILE A 143 7.40 -9.36 12.55
CA ILE A 143 7.21 -8.76 11.22
C ILE A 143 7.61 -9.80 10.17
N SER A 144 6.72 -10.05 9.22
CA SER A 144 6.94 -10.94 8.08
C SER A 144 6.60 -10.24 6.78
N LEU A 145 7.35 -10.60 5.74
CA LEU A 145 7.22 -10.10 4.37
C LEU A 145 7.04 -11.28 3.42
N SER A 146 6.01 -11.26 2.60
CA SER A 146 5.70 -12.32 1.62
C SER A 146 4.95 -11.75 0.43
N GLN A 147 5.03 -12.37 -0.75
CA GLN A 147 4.30 -11.90 -1.93
C GLN A 147 3.05 -12.77 -2.15
N GLU A 148 1.87 -12.15 -2.22
CA GLU A 148 0.59 -12.90 -2.31
C GLU A 148 0.05 -12.98 -3.73
N SER A 149 0.46 -12.07 -4.61
CA SER A 149 0.16 -12.06 -6.04
C SER A 149 1.31 -11.41 -6.81
N PRO A 150 1.37 -11.52 -8.15
CA PRO A 150 2.37 -10.82 -8.95
C PRO A 150 2.42 -9.30 -8.69
N TRP A 151 1.31 -8.71 -8.22
CA TRP A 151 1.16 -7.25 -8.07
C TRP A 151 1.05 -6.76 -6.63
N HIS A 152 1.01 -7.66 -5.63
CA HIS A 152 0.83 -7.30 -4.22
C HIS A 152 1.77 -8.06 -3.30
N VAL A 153 2.39 -7.31 -2.40
CA VAL A 153 3.20 -7.82 -1.30
C VAL A 153 2.43 -7.70 0.00
N ARG A 154 2.42 -8.78 0.78
CA ARG A 154 1.85 -8.85 2.12
C ARG A 154 2.91 -8.57 3.17
N VAL A 155 2.63 -7.56 4.00
CA VAL A 155 3.33 -7.30 5.25
C VAL A 155 2.40 -7.65 6.39
N SER A 156 2.88 -8.45 7.33
CA SER A 156 2.12 -8.78 8.54
C SER A 156 2.97 -8.75 9.79
N TYR A 157 2.37 -8.46 10.93
CA TYR A 157 3.03 -8.50 12.23
C TYR A 157 2.05 -8.74 13.35
N LEU A 158 2.57 -9.09 14.52
CA LEU A 158 1.82 -9.31 15.73
C LEU A 158 1.81 -8.02 16.57
N LEU A 159 0.62 -7.43 16.77
CA LEU A 159 0.39 -6.27 17.61
C LEU A 159 -0.14 -6.73 18.98
N THR A 160 0.63 -6.48 20.03
CA THR A 160 0.18 -6.67 21.41
C THR A 160 -0.39 -5.36 21.94
N VAL A 161 -1.62 -5.40 22.42
CA VAL A 161 -2.39 -4.23 22.86
C VAL A 161 -2.77 -4.41 24.33
N ASN A 162 -2.30 -3.49 25.18
CA ASN A 162 -2.72 -3.40 26.57
C ASN A 162 -3.27 -2.00 26.85
N LEU A 163 -4.57 -1.93 27.16
CA LEU A 163 -5.28 -0.69 27.41
C LEU A 163 -5.88 -0.74 28.81
N THR A 164 -5.66 0.29 29.60
CA THR A 164 -6.23 0.42 30.94
C THR A 164 -6.79 1.82 31.13
N ASP A 165 -8.06 1.95 31.53
CA ASP A 165 -8.62 3.24 31.93
C ASP A 165 -7.83 3.80 33.13
N ALA A 166 -7.51 5.10 33.14
CA ALA A 166 -6.73 5.71 34.20
C ALA A 166 -7.37 5.60 35.60
N ARG A 167 -8.68 5.33 35.69
CA ARG A 167 -9.40 5.08 36.96
C ARG A 167 -9.55 3.60 37.27
N GLY A 168 -9.00 2.70 36.46
CA GLY A 168 -9.02 1.26 36.65
C GLY A 168 -10.40 0.62 36.46
N VAL A 169 -11.32 1.28 35.74
CA VAL A 169 -12.68 0.78 35.53
C VAL A 169 -12.72 -0.37 34.53
N ALA A 170 -11.89 -0.30 33.50
CA ALA A 170 -11.85 -1.28 32.42
C ALA A 170 -10.43 -1.50 31.90
N ARG A 171 -10.17 -2.71 31.41
CA ARG A 171 -8.89 -3.12 30.84
C ARG A 171 -9.12 -4.07 29.66
N TRP A 172 -8.35 -3.88 28.59
CA TRP A 172 -8.24 -4.81 27.47
C TRP A 172 -6.79 -5.27 27.34
N ASP A 173 -6.62 -6.55 27.06
CA ASP A 173 -5.32 -7.19 26.88
C ASP A 173 -5.48 -8.26 25.80
N TYR A 174 -4.97 -7.99 24.61
CA TYR A 174 -5.10 -8.90 23.49
C TYR A 174 -3.91 -8.78 22.55
N THR A 175 -3.81 -9.75 21.65
CA THR A 175 -2.78 -9.77 20.62
C THR A 175 -3.44 -10.15 19.31
N GLU A 176 -3.09 -9.41 18.26
CA GLU A 176 -3.72 -9.51 16.95
C GLU A 176 -2.69 -9.50 15.83
N VAL A 177 -2.97 -10.22 14.74
CA VAL A 177 -2.15 -10.17 13.54
C VAL A 177 -2.67 -9.08 12.63
N ILE A 178 -1.87 -8.02 12.47
CA ILE A 178 -2.14 -6.96 11.50
C ILE A 178 -1.58 -7.38 10.17
N VAL A 179 -2.38 -7.24 9.10
CA VAL A 179 -2.01 -7.58 7.74
C VAL A 179 -2.28 -6.38 6.84
N ALA A 180 -1.28 -5.99 6.05
CA ALA A 180 -1.41 -5.01 4.98
C ALA A 180 -1.01 -5.65 3.64
N SER A 181 -1.81 -5.37 2.61
CA SER A 181 -1.49 -5.69 1.22
C SER A 181 -1.02 -4.42 0.52
N ILE A 182 0.21 -4.44 0.02
CA ILE A 182 0.88 -3.31 -0.59
C ILE A 182 0.97 -3.56 -2.10
N PRO A 183 0.38 -2.70 -2.95
CA PRO A 183 0.58 -2.80 -4.38
C PRO A 183 2.02 -2.42 -4.74
N ILE A 184 2.65 -3.20 -5.61
CA ILE A 184 3.99 -2.88 -6.14
C ILE A 184 3.92 -1.99 -7.39
N VAL A 185 2.72 -1.74 -7.91
CA VAL A 185 2.49 -0.89 -9.07
C VAL A 185 3.01 0.53 -8.78
N GLY A 186 3.82 1.05 -9.70
CA GLY A 186 4.47 2.35 -9.58
C GLY A 186 5.74 2.35 -8.75
N LEU A 187 6.17 1.22 -8.18
CA LEU A 187 7.53 1.06 -7.66
C LEU A 187 8.50 0.81 -8.82
N ARG A 188 9.77 1.18 -8.64
CA ARG A 188 10.82 0.81 -9.60
C ARG A 188 11.13 -0.68 -9.50
N ASP A 189 11.47 -1.28 -10.63
CA ASP A 189 11.91 -2.67 -10.70
C ASP A 189 13.37 -2.80 -10.23
N PRO A 190 13.63 -3.60 -9.17
CA PRO A 190 14.97 -3.80 -8.62
C PRO A 190 16.01 -4.24 -9.67
N LEU A 191 15.61 -5.02 -10.68
CA LEU A 191 16.54 -5.49 -11.72
C LEU A 191 17.03 -4.35 -12.59
N HIS A 192 16.12 -3.46 -13.02
CA HIS A 192 16.48 -2.27 -13.79
C HIS A 192 17.26 -1.28 -12.93
N THR A 193 16.85 -1.09 -11.67
CA THR A 193 17.54 -0.18 -10.73
C THR A 193 19.02 -0.58 -10.58
N VAL A 194 19.32 -1.85 -10.31
CA VAL A 194 20.71 -2.32 -10.15
C VAL A 194 21.42 -2.46 -11.49
N GLY A 195 20.79 -3.12 -12.47
CA GLY A 195 21.37 -3.44 -13.78
C GLY A 195 21.72 -2.21 -14.61
N THR A 196 21.02 -1.10 -14.41
CA THR A 196 21.30 0.18 -15.09
C THR A 196 21.96 1.22 -14.18
N LYS A 197 22.29 0.86 -12.93
CA LYS A 197 22.84 1.78 -11.91
C LYS A 197 21.94 3.00 -11.68
N GLY A 198 20.63 2.78 -11.72
CA GLY A 198 19.60 3.81 -11.56
C GLY A 198 19.44 4.76 -12.75
N LEU A 199 20.15 4.56 -13.88
CA LEU A 199 20.09 5.46 -15.03
C LEU A 199 18.80 5.34 -15.83
N VAL A 200 18.24 4.12 -15.93
CA VAL A 200 17.00 3.86 -16.68
C VAL A 200 15.96 3.29 -15.73
N PRO A 201 15.13 4.14 -15.10
CA PRO A 201 14.10 3.66 -14.19
C PRO A 201 13.01 2.94 -14.98
N ALA A 202 12.72 1.69 -14.61
CA ALA A 202 11.52 0.98 -15.05
C ALA A 202 10.54 0.92 -13.89
N PHE A 203 9.34 1.47 -14.08
CA PHE A 203 8.28 1.43 -13.09
C PHE A 203 7.35 0.26 -13.38
N ILE A 204 7.03 -0.51 -12.35
CA ILE A 204 6.18 -1.68 -12.49
C ILE A 204 4.76 -1.22 -12.83
N GLN A 205 4.33 -1.56 -14.03
CA GLN A 205 2.98 -1.32 -14.51
C GLN A 205 2.45 -2.57 -15.22
N PRO A 206 1.37 -3.19 -14.74
CA PRO A 206 0.83 -4.38 -15.37
C PRO A 206 0.30 -4.06 -16.77
N HIS A 207 0.47 -5.00 -17.69
CA HIS A 207 -0.18 -4.98 -18.98
C HIS A 207 -1.66 -5.39 -18.83
N ASN A 208 -2.58 -4.51 -19.20
CA ASN A 208 -4.03 -4.75 -19.12
C ASN A 208 -4.67 -4.94 -20.52
N GLY A 209 -3.88 -5.27 -21.54
CA GLY A 209 -4.35 -5.41 -22.92
C GLY A 209 -4.99 -6.76 -23.23
N SER A 210 -5.41 -6.90 -24.49
CA SER A 210 -5.71 -8.21 -25.08
C SER A 210 -4.42 -8.96 -25.42
N ALA A 211 -4.55 -10.09 -26.13
CA ALA A 211 -3.43 -10.80 -26.76
C ALA A 211 -2.40 -9.82 -27.35
N LEU A 212 -1.12 -10.03 -26.99
CA LEU A 212 0.03 -9.28 -27.45
C LEU A 212 0.22 -9.40 -28.96
N VAL A 213 -0.13 -10.57 -29.51
CA VAL A 213 -0.08 -10.87 -30.94
C VAL A 213 -1.40 -11.47 -31.41
N ASN A 214 -2.05 -10.82 -32.38
CA ASN A 214 -3.27 -11.34 -33.00
C ASN A 214 -3.05 -11.56 -34.50
N GLY A 215 -2.71 -12.79 -34.86
CA GLY A 215 -2.31 -13.13 -36.22
C GLY A 215 -0.97 -12.49 -36.59
N LEU A 216 -1.01 -11.43 -37.40
CA LEU A 216 0.19 -10.65 -37.78
C LEU A 216 0.22 -9.26 -37.12
N ASP A 217 -0.81 -8.91 -36.33
CA ASP A 217 -0.87 -7.64 -35.62
C ASP A 217 -0.04 -7.72 -34.33
N THR A 218 0.96 -6.85 -34.22
CA THR A 218 1.90 -6.73 -33.08
C THR A 218 1.75 -5.41 -32.33
N THR A 219 0.63 -4.71 -32.52
CA THR A 219 0.38 -3.38 -31.91
C THR A 219 0.42 -3.45 -30.38
N GLU A 220 -0.16 -4.49 -29.78
CA GLU A 220 -0.21 -4.64 -28.33
C GLU A 220 1.15 -5.02 -27.73
N LEU A 221 1.94 -5.86 -28.40
CA LEU A 221 3.34 -6.10 -28.07
C LEU A 221 4.18 -4.81 -28.10
N GLN A 222 4.04 -4.01 -29.16
CA GLN A 222 4.74 -2.72 -29.27
C GLN A 222 4.29 -1.78 -28.15
N ARG A 223 3.01 -1.78 -27.79
CA ARG A 223 2.47 -0.99 -26.66
C ARG A 223 3.04 -1.46 -25.33
N LEU A 224 3.19 -2.76 -25.10
CA LEU A 224 3.82 -3.32 -23.91
C LEU A 224 5.27 -2.84 -23.78
N ILE A 225 6.05 -2.96 -24.85
CA ILE A 225 7.48 -2.59 -24.88
C ILE A 225 7.67 -1.07 -24.72
N ASN A 226 6.93 -0.28 -25.49
CA ASN A 226 7.06 1.18 -25.47
C ASN A 226 6.65 1.79 -24.12
N ASN A 227 5.71 1.17 -23.41
CA ASN A 227 5.29 1.61 -22.08
C ASN A 227 5.99 0.85 -20.95
N SER A 228 6.96 -0.03 -21.25
CA SER A 228 7.67 -0.86 -20.26
C SER A 228 6.72 -1.60 -19.31
N GLN A 229 5.65 -2.21 -19.85
CA GLN A 229 4.66 -2.91 -19.05
C GLN A 229 5.12 -4.33 -18.70
N TYR A 230 4.58 -4.86 -17.62
CA TYR A 230 4.92 -6.17 -17.06
C TYR A 230 3.80 -7.19 -17.31
N LEU A 231 4.21 -8.43 -17.51
CA LEU A 231 3.37 -9.62 -17.54
C LEU A 231 3.58 -10.40 -16.24
N GLU A 232 2.54 -11.12 -15.80
CA GLU A 232 2.74 -12.19 -14.83
C GLU A 232 3.36 -13.41 -15.52
N SER A 233 4.33 -14.06 -14.88
CA SER A 233 4.91 -15.30 -15.38
C SER A 233 5.45 -16.12 -14.23
N ALA A 234 5.02 -17.39 -14.15
CA ALA A 234 5.53 -18.33 -13.16
C ALA A 234 7.00 -18.73 -13.40
N ASN A 235 7.53 -18.43 -14.59
CA ASN A 235 8.92 -18.71 -14.96
C ASN A 235 9.88 -17.60 -14.51
N ALA A 236 9.34 -16.44 -14.11
CA ALA A 236 10.11 -15.26 -13.75
C ALA A 236 10.23 -15.10 -12.23
N PRO A 237 11.22 -14.32 -11.72
CA PRO A 237 11.33 -14.03 -10.30
C PRO A 237 10.23 -13.07 -9.81
N SER A 238 9.81 -13.25 -8.56
CA SER A 238 8.88 -12.34 -7.88
C SER A 238 9.53 -10.98 -7.60
N PHE A 239 8.75 -9.98 -7.23
CA PHE A 239 9.29 -8.67 -6.84
C PHE A 239 10.20 -8.78 -5.61
N LEU A 240 9.87 -9.64 -4.64
CA LEU A 240 10.72 -9.88 -3.49
C LEU A 240 12.03 -10.60 -3.85
N ASP A 241 11.99 -11.56 -4.77
CA ASP A 241 13.19 -12.25 -5.26
C ASP A 241 14.11 -11.25 -5.99
N ARG A 242 13.53 -10.38 -6.83
CA ARG A 242 14.23 -9.30 -7.54
C ARG A 242 14.94 -8.33 -6.58
N LEU A 243 14.37 -8.00 -5.43
CA LEU A 243 15.03 -7.17 -4.40
C LEU A 243 16.33 -7.80 -3.87
N SER A 244 16.42 -9.14 -3.89
CA SER A 244 17.60 -9.89 -3.47
C SER A 244 18.54 -10.30 -4.59
N GLY A 245 18.21 -9.96 -5.84
CA GLY A 245 18.93 -10.45 -7.01
C GLY A 245 18.76 -11.96 -7.22
N ASN A 246 17.76 -12.57 -6.59
CA ASN A 246 17.40 -13.96 -6.85
C ASN A 246 16.57 -14.02 -8.13
N LEU A 247 17.09 -14.68 -9.16
CA LEU A 247 16.46 -14.75 -10.48
C LEU A 247 15.73 -16.07 -10.73
N THR A 248 15.53 -16.88 -9.68
CA THR A 248 14.76 -18.13 -9.78
C THR A 248 13.28 -17.87 -10.05
N SER A 249 12.66 -18.76 -10.82
CA SER A 249 11.22 -18.77 -11.09
C SER A 249 10.37 -18.77 -9.82
N SER A 250 9.27 -18.03 -9.83
CA SER A 250 8.31 -17.93 -8.74
C SER A 250 6.89 -17.86 -9.26
N GLU A 251 5.91 -18.47 -8.56
CA GLU A 251 4.49 -18.40 -8.94
C GLU A 251 3.93 -16.97 -8.95
N GLN A 252 4.55 -16.04 -8.21
CA GLN A 252 4.22 -14.61 -8.22
C GLN A 252 5.19 -13.80 -9.07
N GLY A 253 5.84 -14.44 -10.04
CA GLY A 253 6.80 -13.82 -10.94
C GLY A 253 6.15 -12.77 -11.83
N ILE A 254 6.94 -11.75 -12.12
CA ILE A 254 6.63 -10.73 -13.12
C ILE A 254 7.79 -10.68 -14.11
N GLN A 255 7.56 -10.26 -15.34
CA GLN A 255 8.62 -10.04 -16.33
C GLN A 255 8.24 -8.93 -17.32
N THR A 256 9.26 -8.33 -17.94
CA THR A 256 9.09 -7.38 -19.03
C THR A 256 10.16 -7.57 -20.11
N ILE A 257 10.04 -6.82 -21.20
CA ILE A 257 11.05 -6.75 -22.26
C ILE A 257 11.90 -5.51 -22.05
N VAL A 258 13.22 -5.71 -21.99
CA VAL A 258 14.21 -4.63 -21.89
C VAL A 258 14.26 -3.85 -23.19
N ASN A 259 13.95 -2.56 -23.11
CA ASN A 259 14.10 -1.64 -24.23
C ASN A 259 15.56 -1.22 -24.40
N ILE A 260 16.24 -1.87 -25.34
CA ILE A 260 17.67 -1.60 -25.63
C ILE A 260 17.90 -0.18 -26.14
N GLY A 261 16.94 0.42 -26.85
CA GLY A 261 17.04 1.81 -27.30
C GLY A 261 17.15 2.76 -26.10
N ALA A 262 16.28 2.57 -25.09
CA ALA A 262 16.32 3.36 -23.87
C ALA A 262 17.64 3.19 -23.08
N LEU A 263 18.23 1.99 -23.09
CA LEU A 263 19.55 1.74 -22.50
C LEU A 263 20.65 2.50 -23.23
N LEU A 264 20.69 2.42 -24.57
CA LEU A 264 21.68 3.11 -25.41
C LEU A 264 21.60 4.63 -25.26
N ASP A 265 20.38 5.17 -25.23
CA ASP A 265 20.14 6.61 -25.09
C ASP A 265 20.68 7.17 -23.76
N GLN A 266 20.80 6.31 -22.73
CA GLN A 266 21.37 6.65 -21.42
C GLN A 266 22.83 6.20 -21.25
N GLY A 267 23.48 5.72 -22.33
CA GLY A 267 24.87 5.29 -22.30
C GLY A 267 25.12 4.00 -21.52
N VAL A 268 24.07 3.20 -21.28
CA VAL A 268 24.20 1.88 -20.65
C VAL A 268 24.79 0.90 -21.68
N THR A 269 25.74 0.08 -21.24
CA THR A 269 26.35 -0.94 -22.10
C THR A 269 25.32 -2.00 -22.44
N ILE A 270 25.21 -2.33 -23.73
CA ILE A 270 24.29 -3.36 -24.21
C ILE A 270 24.99 -4.71 -24.30
N HIS A 271 24.23 -5.76 -24.06
CA HIS A 271 24.68 -7.15 -24.13
C HIS A 271 23.90 -7.91 -25.19
N ASP A 272 24.53 -8.93 -25.78
CA ASP A 272 23.85 -9.81 -26.72
C ASP A 272 23.22 -10.96 -25.95
N ALA A 273 21.95 -10.79 -25.58
CA ALA A 273 21.21 -11.62 -24.65
C ALA A 273 19.71 -11.54 -24.94
N SER A 274 18.92 -12.48 -24.43
CA SER A 274 17.46 -12.40 -24.42
C SER A 274 17.02 -11.06 -23.83
N ARG A 275 16.03 -10.42 -24.45
CA ARG A 275 15.47 -9.15 -23.96
C ARG A 275 14.46 -9.35 -22.84
N VAL A 276 14.24 -10.57 -22.35
CA VAL A 276 13.49 -10.79 -21.11
C VAL A 276 14.31 -10.25 -19.95
N ASP A 277 13.74 -9.34 -19.16
CA ASP A 277 14.43 -8.57 -18.13
C ASP A 277 15.35 -9.36 -17.20
N TYR A 278 14.83 -10.41 -16.56
CA TYR A 278 15.61 -11.17 -15.60
C TYR A 278 16.71 -12.00 -16.24
N LEU A 279 16.57 -12.38 -17.51
CA LEU A 279 17.64 -13.03 -18.27
C LEU A 279 18.66 -12.02 -18.80
N TYR A 280 18.20 -10.83 -19.20
CA TYR A 280 19.07 -9.77 -19.70
C TYR A 280 20.04 -9.26 -18.63
N PHE A 281 19.55 -9.12 -17.39
CA PHE A 281 20.34 -8.64 -16.26
C PHE A 281 21.03 -9.75 -15.46
N ASP A 282 20.89 -11.01 -15.89
CA ASP A 282 21.63 -12.11 -15.29
C ASP A 282 23.07 -12.14 -15.80
N ASN A 283 24.02 -11.86 -14.91
CA ASN A 283 25.44 -11.86 -15.21
C ASN A 283 26.00 -13.26 -15.52
N GLU A 284 25.35 -14.34 -15.04
CA GLU A 284 25.84 -15.71 -15.25
C GLU A 284 25.42 -16.28 -16.62
N SER A 285 24.26 -15.88 -17.14
CA SER A 285 23.76 -16.35 -18.44
C SER A 285 24.36 -15.66 -19.66
N MET A 286 25.09 -14.54 -19.50
CA MET A 286 25.71 -13.79 -20.60
C MET A 286 26.68 -14.62 -21.48
N GLY A 287 27.14 -15.78 -21.00
CA GLY A 287 28.02 -16.70 -21.75
C GLY A 287 27.37 -18.03 -22.18
N ALA A 288 26.11 -18.29 -21.84
CA ALA A 288 25.47 -19.61 -21.98
C ALA A 288 24.14 -19.59 -22.75
N MET A 289 23.70 -18.44 -23.27
CA MET A 289 22.41 -18.36 -23.92
C MET A 289 22.35 -19.23 -25.18
N GLY A 290 21.33 -20.09 -25.22
CA GLY A 290 21.00 -20.91 -26.39
C GLY A 290 20.59 -20.05 -27.59
N SER A 291 20.11 -20.70 -28.64
CA SER A 291 19.62 -20.01 -29.84
C SER A 291 18.59 -18.94 -29.50
N LEU A 292 18.86 -17.69 -29.87
CA LEU A 292 17.93 -16.58 -29.75
C LEU A 292 17.06 -16.52 -31.01
N ALA A 293 15.81 -16.11 -30.85
CA ALA A 293 14.91 -15.74 -31.93
C ALA A 293 14.99 -14.23 -32.16
N CYS A 294 15.34 -13.84 -33.38
CA CYS A 294 15.50 -12.45 -33.84
C CYS A 294 14.67 -12.20 -35.11
N ASN A 295 14.57 -10.92 -35.50
CA ASN A 295 13.97 -10.49 -36.77
C ASN A 295 12.54 -11.02 -36.96
N PHE A 296 11.71 -10.85 -35.93
CA PHE A 296 10.30 -11.25 -35.96
C PHE A 296 9.56 -10.52 -37.07
N ALA A 297 8.92 -11.27 -37.96
CA ALA A 297 8.14 -10.73 -39.06
C ALA A 297 7.00 -9.84 -38.56
N ASN A 298 6.73 -8.75 -39.29
CA ASN A 298 5.67 -7.77 -38.96
C ASN A 298 5.84 -7.07 -37.60
N THR A 299 7.06 -7.09 -37.04
CA THR A 299 7.44 -6.20 -35.94
C THR A 299 8.24 -5.02 -36.47
N SER A 300 8.03 -3.84 -35.90
CA SER A 300 8.86 -2.65 -36.14
C SER A 300 10.12 -2.61 -35.27
N LEU A 301 10.46 -3.75 -34.63
CA LEU A 301 11.44 -3.85 -33.55
C LEU A 301 12.63 -4.74 -33.97
N PRO A 302 13.55 -4.22 -34.81
CA PRO A 302 14.67 -5.02 -35.35
C PRO A 302 15.67 -5.47 -34.28
N TRP A 303 15.65 -4.85 -33.09
CA TRP A 303 16.51 -5.16 -31.96
C TRP A 303 15.92 -6.21 -31.01
N LEU A 304 14.66 -6.61 -31.21
CA LEU A 304 13.99 -7.60 -30.37
C LEU A 304 14.63 -8.98 -30.60
N ALA A 305 15.19 -9.52 -29.53
CA ALA A 305 15.81 -10.83 -29.47
C ALA A 305 15.33 -11.55 -28.21
N LEU A 306 14.73 -12.72 -28.33
CA LEU A 306 14.25 -13.47 -27.17
C LEU A 306 14.77 -14.90 -27.24
N ASP A 307 15.02 -15.50 -26.10
CA ASP A 307 15.28 -16.93 -26.06
C ASP A 307 14.01 -17.72 -26.43
N ILE A 308 14.19 -18.89 -27.02
CA ILE A 308 13.08 -19.69 -27.56
C ILE A 308 12.09 -20.10 -26.47
N ALA A 309 12.55 -20.26 -25.22
CA ALA A 309 11.70 -20.73 -24.12
C ALA A 309 10.63 -19.70 -23.72
N HIS A 310 10.88 -18.40 -23.95
CA HIS A 310 9.94 -17.32 -23.60
C HIS A 310 9.11 -16.83 -24.79
N LEU A 311 9.18 -17.46 -25.96
CA LEU A 311 8.36 -17.02 -27.10
C LEU A 311 6.87 -17.16 -26.82
N ASP A 312 6.45 -18.17 -26.05
CA ASP A 312 5.03 -18.39 -25.72
C ASP A 312 4.51 -17.31 -24.77
N ASP A 313 5.31 -16.95 -23.75
CA ASP A 313 4.97 -15.89 -22.78
C ASP A 313 4.66 -14.53 -23.44
N PHE A 314 5.28 -14.25 -24.61
CA PHE A 314 5.05 -13.03 -25.38
C PHE A 314 4.19 -13.25 -26.65
N GLU A 315 3.59 -14.42 -26.80
CA GLU A 315 2.74 -14.82 -27.93
C GLU A 315 3.42 -14.73 -29.31
N LEU A 316 4.74 -14.91 -29.35
CA LEU A 316 5.57 -14.78 -30.56
C LEU A 316 5.75 -16.09 -31.33
N THR A 317 5.29 -17.22 -30.78
CA THR A 317 5.42 -18.56 -31.40
C THR A 317 4.78 -18.65 -32.79
N GLY A 318 3.74 -17.85 -33.06
CA GLY A 318 3.05 -17.78 -34.35
C GLY A 318 3.72 -16.91 -35.42
N LEU A 319 4.75 -16.13 -35.06
CA LEU A 319 5.45 -15.25 -35.99
C LEU A 319 6.66 -15.95 -36.63
N ASN A 320 6.95 -15.62 -37.88
CA ASN A 320 8.22 -16.03 -38.50
C ASN A 320 9.37 -15.25 -37.86
N TYR A 321 10.43 -15.95 -37.47
CA TYR A 321 11.66 -15.35 -36.96
C TYR A 321 12.89 -16.08 -37.53
N THR A 322 14.05 -15.46 -37.39
CA THR A 322 15.36 -16.08 -37.68
C THR A 322 16.08 -16.40 -36.39
N SER A 323 16.87 -17.48 -36.35
CA SER A 323 17.76 -17.72 -35.23
C SER A 323 18.99 -16.81 -35.30
N CYS A 324 19.35 -16.17 -34.19
CA CYS A 324 20.55 -15.39 -34.00
C CYS A 324 21.38 -15.97 -32.84
N GLY A 325 22.70 -15.86 -32.93
CA GLY A 325 23.67 -16.37 -31.97
C GLY A 325 25.09 -16.16 -32.48
#